data_AF-A0A7X5BP52-F1
#
_entry.id   AF-A0A7X5BP52-F1
#
_cell.length_a   1.000
_cell.length_b   1.000
_cell.length_c   1.000
_cell.angle_alpha   90.00
_cell.angle_beta   90.00
_cell.angle_gamma   90.00
#
_symmetry.space_group_name_H-M   'P 1'
#
loop_
_entity.id
_entity.type
_entity.pdbx_description
1 polymer ?
#
loop_
_entity_poly.entity_id
_entity_poly.type
_entity_poly.pdbx_seq_one_letter_code
_entity_poly.pdbx_strand_id
1 'polypeptide(L)'
;MRTLILTEKPSVAEDFARALGCKRREGYFENGEYVITWAFGHLFEISDENLPKKWELEGLPIFPERFEYKLRSSQADKQFKVISYPTKGQAFA
;
A
#
# COMPACT_ATOMS: atom_id res chain seq x y z
N MET A 1 10.30 -20.62 2.41
CA MET A 1 9.55 -19.41 2.80
C MET A 1 10.27 -18.21 2.22
N ARG A 2 9.57 -17.21 1.66
CA ARG A 2 10.19 -15.98 1.14
C ARG A 2 9.84 -14.81 2.05
N THR A 3 10.79 -13.92 2.29
CA THR A 3 10.60 -12.71 3.09
C THR A 3 10.08 -11.59 2.19
N LEU A 4 8.94 -11.00 2.57
CA LEU A 4 8.41 -9.81 1.91
C LEU A 4 9.02 -8.56 2.55
N ILE A 5 9.63 -7.71 1.72
CA ILE A 5 10.13 -6.39 2.10
C ILE A 5 9.24 -5.35 1.42
N LEU A 6 8.53 -4.55 2.21
CA LEU A 6 7.71 -3.44 1.72
C LEU A 6 8.41 -2.11 2.06
N THR A 7 8.79 -1.35 1.05
CA THR A 7 9.41 -0.03 1.23
C THR A 7 8.41 1.10 0.95
N GLU A 8 8.76 2.34 1.32
CA GLU A 8 7.85 3.49 1.14
C GLU A 8 7.78 3.99 -0.30
N LYS A 9 8.82 3.76 -1.11
CA LYS A 9 8.97 4.30 -2.47
C LYS A 9 9.87 3.43 -3.35
N PRO A 10 9.70 3.48 -4.69
CA PRO A 10 10.43 2.61 -5.63
C PRO A 10 11.95 2.68 -5.50
N SER A 11 12.52 3.88 -5.29
CA SER A 11 13.97 4.06 -5.23
C SER A 11 14.61 3.29 -4.07
N VAL A 12 13.93 3.23 -2.92
CA VAL A 12 14.40 2.46 -1.77
C VAL A 12 14.35 0.97 -2.11
N ALA A 13 13.25 0.48 -2.69
CA ALA A 13 13.17 -0.92 -3.11
C ALA A 13 14.28 -1.32 -4.11
N GLU A 14 14.68 -0.41 -5.00
CA GLU A 14 15.77 -0.64 -5.94
C GLU A 14 17.12 -0.79 -5.23
N ASP A 15 17.42 0.04 -4.23
CA ASP A 15 18.67 -0.07 -3.46
C ASP A 15 18.75 -1.40 -2.70
N PHE A 16 17.64 -1.84 -2.08
CA PHE A 16 17.55 -3.16 -1.47
C PHE A 16 17.72 -4.29 -2.49
N ALA A 17 17.05 -4.18 -3.65
CA ALA A 17 17.15 -5.19 -4.71
C ALA A 17 18.57 -5.33 -5.25
N ARG A 18 19.31 -4.22 -5.38
CA ARG A 18 20.72 -4.22 -5.81
C ARG A 18 21.61 -4.91 -4.78
N ALA A 19 21.42 -4.62 -3.49
CA ALA A 19 22.19 -5.22 -2.41
C ALA A 19 21.91 -6.72 -2.23
N LEU A 20 20.65 -7.13 -2.42
CA LEU A 20 20.19 -8.51 -2.21
C LEU A 20 20.18 -9.37 -3.48
N GLY A 21 20.59 -8.81 -4.62
CA GLY A 21 20.64 -9.53 -5.90
C GLY A 21 19.26 -9.95 -6.41
N CYS A 22 18.23 -9.13 -6.22
CA CYS A 22 16.88 -9.41 -6.70
C CYS A 22 16.69 -8.95 -8.15
N LYS A 23 15.91 -9.72 -8.92
CA LYS A 23 15.57 -9.40 -10.31
C LYS A 23 14.28 -8.60 -10.38
N ARG A 24 14.21 -7.66 -11.32
CA ARG A 24 13.02 -6.81 -11.51
C ARG A 24 11.82 -7.60 -12.07
N ARG A 25 10.64 -7.23 -11.59
CA ARG A 25 9.30 -7.62 -12.06
C ARG A 25 8.41 -6.37 -12.14
N GLU A 26 7.18 -6.54 -12.58
CA GLU A 26 6.20 -5.47 -12.61
C GLU A 26 5.72 -5.13 -11.19
N GLY A 27 6.21 -4.01 -10.65
CA GLY A 27 5.82 -3.51 -9.32
C GLY A 27 6.55 -4.13 -8.12
N TYR A 28 7.54 -5.00 -8.34
CA TYR A 28 8.37 -5.61 -7.29
C TYR A 28 9.70 -6.16 -7.86
N PHE A 29 10.56 -6.64 -6.98
CA PHE A 29 11.76 -7.41 -7.27
C PHE A 29 11.68 -8.75 -6.54
N GLU A 30 12.31 -9.79 -7.07
CA GLU A 30 12.35 -11.10 -6.41
C GLU A 30 13.64 -11.86 -6.63
N ASN A 31 13.97 -12.74 -5.69
CA ASN A 31 14.90 -13.86 -5.88
C ASN A 31 14.37 -15.11 -5.15
N GLY A 32 15.24 -16.09 -4.88
CA GLY A 32 14.83 -17.32 -4.16
C GLY A 32 14.32 -17.07 -2.74
N GLU A 33 14.77 -15.98 -2.10
CA GLU A 33 14.60 -15.71 -0.67
C GLU A 33 13.73 -14.47 -0.37
N TYR A 34 13.79 -13.45 -1.22
CA TYR A 34 13.15 -12.15 -1.00
C TYR A 34 12.15 -11.82 -2.10
N VAL A 35 11.07 -11.16 -1.69
CA VAL A 35 10.19 -10.38 -2.56
C VAL A 35 10.22 -8.95 -2.03
N ILE A 36 10.62 -7.99 -2.86
CA ILE A 36 10.79 -6.59 -2.47
C ILE A 36 9.83 -5.74 -3.28
N THR A 37 8.92 -5.05 -2.63
CA THR A 37 7.96 -4.15 -3.28
C THR A 37 7.93 -2.81 -2.53
N TRP A 38 7.13 -1.88 -3.01
CA TRP A 38 7.07 -0.53 -2.49
C TRP A 38 5.64 0.00 -2.47
N ALA A 39 5.41 0.97 -1.60
CA ALA A 39 4.28 1.87 -1.68
C ALA A 39 4.65 3.12 -2.51
N PHE A 40 3.68 4.03 -2.68
CA PHE A 40 3.90 5.37 -3.23
C PHE A 40 3.58 6.41 -2.14
N GLY A 41 4.33 6.38 -1.03
CA GLY A 41 3.90 7.00 0.21
C GLY A 41 2.65 6.29 0.75
N HIS A 42 1.63 7.05 1.15
CA HIS A 42 0.34 6.46 1.55
C HIS A 42 -0.44 5.94 0.33
N LEU A 43 -0.78 4.65 0.34
CA LEU A 43 -1.66 4.03 -0.66
C LEU A 43 -3.13 4.38 -0.43
N PHE A 44 -3.49 4.63 0.83
CA PHE A 44 -4.82 4.94 1.28
C PHE A 44 -4.91 6.37 1.81
N GLU A 45 -6.11 6.93 1.73
CA GLU A 45 -6.49 8.18 2.37
C GLU A 45 -7.85 8.00 3.06
N ILE A 46 -8.20 8.90 3.98
CA ILE A 46 -9.49 8.86 4.66
C ILE A 46 -10.59 9.06 3.60
N SER A 47 -11.62 8.22 3.66
CA SER A 47 -12.79 8.34 2.80
C SER A 47 -13.61 9.57 3.18
N ASP A 48 -14.02 10.32 2.17
CA ASP A 48 -14.93 11.47 2.27
C ASP A 48 -16.40 11.09 1.96
N GLU A 49 -16.68 9.83 1.62
CA GLU A 49 -18.01 9.37 1.18
C GLU A 49 -19.09 9.58 2.25
N ASN A 50 -18.72 9.47 3.52
CA ASN A 50 -19.63 9.63 4.66
C ASN A 50 -19.57 11.03 5.30
N LEU A 51 -18.86 11.98 4.69
CA LEU A 51 -18.86 13.35 5.20
C LEU A 51 -20.22 14.01 4.97
N PRO A 52 -20.66 14.90 5.88
CA PRO A 52 -21.88 15.66 5.68
C PRO A 52 -21.77 16.50 4.40
N LYS A 53 -22.82 16.43 3.56
CA LYS A 53 -22.89 17.15 2.28
C LYS A 53 -22.95 18.67 2.44
N LYS A 54 -23.34 19.14 3.63
CA LYS A 54 -23.42 20.56 3.99
C LYS A 54 -22.60 20.80 5.26
N TRP A 55 -21.87 21.91 5.28
CA TRP A 55 -21.05 22.33 6.40
C TRP A 55 -21.85 23.28 7.29
N GLU A 56 -22.04 22.90 8.55
CA GLU A 56 -22.77 23.66 9.57
C GLU A 56 -22.01 23.58 10.90
N LEU A 57 -22.01 24.65 11.69
CA LEU A 57 -21.25 24.71 12.95
C LEU A 57 -21.83 23.76 14.00
N GLU A 58 -23.15 23.56 13.96
CA GLU A 58 -23.92 22.69 14.86
C GLU A 58 -23.56 21.21 14.68
N GLY A 59 -23.06 20.83 13.49
CA GLY A 59 -22.62 19.47 13.17
C GLY A 59 -21.16 19.17 13.58
N LEU A 60 -20.48 20.12 14.23
CA LEU A 60 -19.11 19.95 14.68
C LEU A 60 -19.04 19.43 16.13
N PRO A 61 -18.04 18.59 16.45
CA PRO A 61 -17.02 18.05 15.55
C PRO A 61 -17.55 16.90 14.69
N ILE A 62 -17.09 16.84 13.43
CA ILE A 62 -17.31 15.65 12.58
C ILE A 62 -16.31 14.58 13.04
N PHE A 63 -16.79 13.61 13.82
CA PHE A 63 -15.97 12.52 14.34
C PHE A 63 -16.67 11.18 14.11
N PRO A 64 -16.25 10.40 13.10
CA PRO A 64 -16.92 9.15 12.77
C PRO A 64 -16.63 8.07 13.81
N GLU A 65 -17.59 7.16 14.03
CA GLU A 65 -17.38 5.99 14.90
C GLU A 65 -16.30 5.06 14.33
N ARG A 66 -16.18 5.01 13.00
CA ARG A 66 -15.14 4.27 12.28
C ARG A 66 -14.60 5.11 11.13
N PHE A 67 -13.27 5.20 11.05
CA PHE A 67 -12.61 5.78 9.88
C PHE A 67 -12.65 4.79 8.73
N GLU A 68 -13.22 5.21 7.61
CA GLU A 68 -13.17 4.49 6.34
C GLU A 68 -12.02 5.04 5.50
N TYR A 69 -11.47 4.19 4.63
CA TYR A 69 -10.32 4.52 3.80
C TYR A 69 -10.60 4.16 2.35
N LYS A 70 -10.11 4.99 1.43
CA LYS A 70 -10.14 4.75 -0.01
C LYS A 70 -8.73 4.75 -0.57
N LEU A 71 -8.55 4.12 -1.73
CA LEU A 71 -7.28 4.20 -2.45
C LEU A 71 -7.07 5.62 -2.97
N ARG A 72 -5.91 6.19 -2.68
CA ARG A 72 -5.58 7.58 -3.01
C ARG A 72 -5.55 7.87 -4.52
N SER A 73 -5.22 6.86 -5.32
CA SER A 73 -5.13 7.01 -6.78
C SER A 73 -5.19 5.68 -7.50
N SER A 74 -5.38 5.73 -8.83
CA SER A 74 -5.28 4.56 -9.70
C SER A 74 -3.89 3.92 -9.69
N GLN A 75 -2.83 4.70 -9.44
CA GLN A 75 -1.48 4.18 -9.27
C GLN A 75 -1.34 3.42 -7.95
N ALA A 76 -1.92 3.94 -6.87
CA ALA A 76 -1.95 3.26 -5.58
C ALA A 76 -2.76 1.95 -5.66
N ASP A 77 -3.88 1.92 -6.39
CA ASP A 77 -4.65 0.70 -6.65
C ASP A 77 -3.82 -0.38 -7.34
N LYS A 78 -3.13 -0.02 -8.44
CA LYS A 78 -2.25 -0.96 -9.15
C LYS A 78 -1.17 -1.51 -8.22
N GLN A 79 -0.54 -0.65 -7.43
CA GLN A 79 0.51 -1.08 -6.51
C GLN A 79 -0.02 -1.93 -5.36
N PHE A 80 -1.20 -1.61 -4.82
CA PHE A 80 -1.85 -2.39 -3.79
C PHE A 80 -2.20 -3.80 -4.28
N LYS A 81 -2.63 -3.94 -5.54
CA LYS A 81 -2.81 -5.24 -6.20
C LYS A 81 -1.50 -6.03 -6.29
N VAL A 82 -0.39 -5.35 -6.58
CA VAL A 82 0.94 -5.98 -6.58
C VAL A 82 1.33 -6.41 -5.17
N ILE A 83 1.14 -5.58 -4.15
CA ILE A 83 1.50 -5.90 -2.75
C ILE A 83 0.65 -7.07 -2.22
N SER A 84 -0.62 -7.13 -2.59
CA SER A 84 -1.55 -8.18 -2.17
C SER A 84 -1.37 -9.51 -2.89
N TYR A 85 -0.56 -9.57 -3.96
CA TYR A 85 -0.35 -10.79 -4.73
C TYR A 85 0.68 -11.74 -4.07
N PRO A 86 1.89 -11.30 -3.65
CA PRO A 86 2.83 -12.10 -2.88
C PRO A 86 2.27 -12.62 -1.55
N THR A 87 1.31 -11.92 -0.96
CA THR A 87 0.69 -12.31 0.32
C THR A 87 -0.39 -13.39 0.16
N LYS A 88 -0.95 -13.63 -1.03
CA LYS A 88 -1.94 -14.70 -1.25
C LYS A 88 -1.36 -16.12 -1.11
N GLY A 89 -0.04 -16.29 -1.23
CA GLY A 89 0.65 -17.55 -0.97
C GLY A 89 1.06 -17.76 0.50
N GLN A 90 0.92 -16.72 1.33
CA GLN A 90 1.07 -16.79 2.78
C GLN A 90 -0.31 -16.54 3.38
N ALA A 91 -1.13 -17.59 3.38
CA ALA A 91 -2.31 -17.61 4.23
C ALA A 91 -1.83 -17.27 5.66
N PHE A 92 -2.32 -16.16 6.18
CA PHE A 92 -2.27 -15.87 7.61
C PHE A 92 -3.07 -17.00 8.28
N ALA A 93 -2.34 -17.97 8.82
CA ALA A 93 -2.86 -18.94 9.76
C ALA A 93 -3.13 -18.23 11.10
#